data_AF-A0A256XR30-F1
#
_entry.id   AF-A0A256XR30-F1
#
_cell.length_a   1.000
_cell.length_b   1.000
_cell.length_c   1.000
_cell.angle_alpha   90.00
_cell.angle_beta   90.00
_cell.angle_gamma   90.00
#
_symmetry.space_group_name_H-M   'P 1'
#
loop_
_entity.id
_entity.type
_entity.pdbx_description
1 polymer ?
#
loop_
_entity_poly.entity_id
_entity_poly.type
_entity_poly.pdbx_seq_one_letter_code
_entity_poly.pdbx_strand_id
1 'polypeptide(L)'
;MNEIPNLPLRKILGIDILPGNSPQKGKNTRYAYALLIDGKIRKRGEGVSFKDLADIVTSYKVDAIALDNIYEIGSNSEEIISRLQKMEYIPRIIQVNLIQGKLYKLENLALTLNLKEGKPSPLKSAEICALLAYHGVGSEVLLFENETKIVISKGRNVSQGGMSKERYRRNIELMILRLTKEVKEILDRHRIDYDLYARKAESGLERSAFIVYAPRGKLYGLVKKRKTQDVQVNIQPISKGTVEFIPLGEKSVKRYTPNRYASIPEFPQVSQC
;
A
#
# COMPACT_ATOMS: atom_id res chain seq x y z
N MET A 1 23.41 2.72 2.94
CA MET A 1 23.16 2.36 4.35
C MET A 1 22.09 3.30 4.87
N ASN A 2 20.81 2.90 4.83
CA ASN A 2 19.70 3.71 5.34
C ASN A 2 18.80 2.79 6.16
N GLU A 3 19.16 2.63 7.44
CA GLU A 3 18.23 2.11 8.44
C GLU A 3 17.10 3.13 8.55
N ILE A 4 15.88 2.74 8.19
CA ILE A 4 14.70 3.51 8.58
C ILE A 4 14.48 3.17 10.06
N PRO A 5 14.68 4.12 11.00
CA PRO A 5 14.42 3.85 12.40
C PRO A 5 12.98 3.34 12.54
N ASN A 6 12.77 2.34 13.40
CA ASN A 6 11.43 1.89 13.76
C ASN A 6 10.76 3.03 14.54
N LEU A 7 10.18 3.98 13.81
CA LEU A 7 9.50 5.14 14.35
C LEU A 7 8.36 4.65 15.24
N PRO A 8 8.20 5.20 16.44
CA PRO A 8 7.11 4.81 17.33
C PRO A 8 5.77 5.09 16.64
N LEU A 9 4.90 4.08 16.64
CA LEU A 9 3.55 4.19 16.08
C LEU A 9 2.71 5.09 16.99
N ARG A 10 2.28 6.26 16.49
CA ARG A 10 1.51 7.23 17.28
C ARG A 10 0.03 7.19 16.94
N LYS A 11 -0.30 7.02 15.67
CA LYS A 11 -1.66 6.96 15.13
C LYS A 11 -1.92 5.58 14.57
N ILE A 12 -2.77 4.82 15.24
CA ILE A 12 -3.03 3.42 14.90
C ILE A 12 -4.52 3.23 14.70
N LEU A 13 -4.89 2.60 13.60
CA LEU A 13 -6.26 2.19 13.33
C LEU A 13 -6.39 0.70 13.60
N GLY A 14 -6.95 0.33 14.73
CA GLY A 14 -7.36 -1.05 14.98
C GLY A 14 -8.62 -1.39 14.20
N ILE A 15 -8.70 -2.59 13.64
CA ILE A 15 -9.86 -3.10 12.91
C ILE A 15 -10.19 -4.54 13.32
N ASP A 16 -11.44 -4.94 13.11
CA ASP A 16 -11.95 -6.31 13.20
C ASP A 16 -13.15 -6.44 12.23
N ILE A 17 -13.45 -7.63 11.72
CA ILE A 17 -14.64 -7.91 10.90
C ILE A 17 -15.89 -8.09 11.78
N LEU A 18 -17.01 -7.50 11.37
CA LEU A 18 -18.29 -7.71 12.06
C LEU A 18 -18.82 -9.15 11.90
N PRO A 19 -19.55 -9.69 12.89
CA PRO A 19 -20.04 -11.07 12.85
C PRO A 19 -20.97 -11.29 11.65
N GLY A 20 -20.89 -12.47 11.04
CA GLY A 20 -21.64 -12.76 9.81
C GLY A 20 -21.09 -12.05 8.57
N ASN A 21 -20.00 -11.27 8.67
CA ASN A 21 -19.22 -10.82 7.54
C ASN A 21 -17.99 -11.71 7.36
N SER A 22 -17.48 -11.72 6.13
CA SER A 22 -16.26 -12.46 5.78
C SER A 22 -15.50 -11.64 4.74
N PRO A 23 -14.17 -11.76 4.68
CA PRO A 23 -13.37 -11.18 3.60
C PRO A 23 -13.88 -11.61 2.21
N GLN A 24 -14.44 -12.83 2.11
CA GLN A 24 -15.02 -13.39 0.88
C GLN A 24 -16.26 -12.63 0.38
N LYS A 25 -16.92 -11.85 1.24
CA LYS A 25 -18.04 -10.98 0.83
C LYS A 25 -17.56 -9.72 0.11
N GLY A 26 -16.25 -9.53 -0.07
CA GLY A 26 -15.67 -8.48 -0.90
C GLY A 26 -16.04 -7.08 -0.44
N LYS A 27 -16.84 -6.37 -1.26
CA LYS A 27 -17.31 -5.00 -0.99
C LYS A 27 -18.34 -4.90 0.13
N ASN A 28 -18.98 -6.01 0.47
CA ASN A 28 -20.02 -6.06 1.50
C ASN A 28 -19.46 -6.38 2.89
N THR A 29 -18.16 -6.67 3.01
CA THR A 29 -17.51 -6.84 4.31
C THR A 29 -17.64 -5.55 5.11
N ARG A 30 -18.08 -5.69 6.36
CA ARG A 30 -18.23 -4.59 7.32
C ARG A 30 -17.28 -4.79 8.47
N TYR A 31 -16.70 -3.68 8.93
CA TYR A 31 -15.66 -3.66 9.95
C TYR A 31 -16.10 -2.85 11.15
N ALA A 32 -15.55 -3.22 12.31
CA ALA A 32 -15.38 -2.33 13.44
C ALA A 32 -14.01 -1.65 13.36
N TYR A 33 -13.89 -0.45 13.92
CA TYR A 33 -12.61 0.25 13.98
C TYR A 33 -12.45 1.04 15.27
N ALA A 34 -11.20 1.21 15.68
CA ALA A 34 -10.78 2.09 16.76
C ALA A 34 -9.53 2.87 16.33
N LEU A 35 -9.65 4.20 16.25
CA LEU A 35 -8.53 5.09 15.99
C LEU A 35 -7.90 5.52 17.31
N LEU A 36 -6.69 5.04 17.55
CA LEU A 36 -5.82 5.44 18.65
C LEU A 36 -4.88 6.55 18.19
N ILE A 37 -4.74 7.60 19.00
CA ILE A 37 -3.75 8.66 18.80
C ILE A 37 -3.07 8.92 20.15
N ASP A 38 -1.75 8.73 20.20
CA ASP A 38 -0.91 8.95 21.38
C ASP A 38 -1.42 8.21 22.61
N GLY A 39 -1.68 6.91 22.45
CA GLY A 39 -2.13 6.01 23.52
C GLY A 39 -3.59 6.15 23.92
N LYS A 40 -4.36 7.05 23.29
CA LYS A 40 -5.78 7.27 23.61
C LYS A 40 -6.67 6.98 22.41
N ILE A 41 -7.75 6.22 22.62
CA ILE A 41 -8.80 6.04 21.61
C ILE A 41 -9.51 7.37 21.40
N ARG A 42 -9.46 7.89 20.17
CA ARG A 42 -10.06 9.18 19.79
C ARG A 42 -11.36 9.02 19.02
N LYS A 43 -11.47 7.95 18.24
CA LYS A 43 -12.66 7.64 17.45
C LYS A 43 -12.85 6.13 17.39
N ARG A 44 -14.09 5.69 17.35
CA ARG A 44 -14.45 4.28 17.13
C ARG A 44 -15.79 4.19 16.42
N GLY A 45 -16.06 3.07 15.78
CA GLY A 45 -17.34 2.83 15.11
C GLY A 45 -17.42 1.45 14.50
N GLU A 46 -18.60 1.09 14.05
CA GLU A 46 -18.91 -0.21 13.46
C GLU A 46 -19.70 -0.04 12.16
N GLY A 47 -19.76 -1.10 11.36
CA GLY A 47 -20.57 -1.13 10.14
C GLY A 47 -19.95 -0.37 8.98
N VAL A 48 -18.63 -0.09 9.04
CA VAL A 48 -17.93 0.67 8.00
C VAL A 48 -17.38 -0.25 6.91
N SER A 49 -17.23 0.26 5.70
CA SER A 49 -16.60 -0.44 4.59
C SER A 49 -15.08 -0.26 4.60
N PHE A 50 -14.36 -1.07 3.82
CA PHE A 50 -12.92 -0.89 3.64
C PHE A 50 -12.55 0.48 3.03
N LYS A 51 -13.44 1.06 2.21
CA LYS A 51 -13.25 2.40 1.64
C LYS A 51 -13.28 3.46 2.76
N ASP A 52 -14.23 3.37 3.67
CA ASP A 52 -14.34 4.30 4.80
C ASP A 52 -13.11 4.21 5.71
N LEU A 53 -12.57 3.00 5.92
CA LEU A 53 -11.29 2.80 6.63
C LEU A 53 -10.13 3.49 5.89
N ALA A 54 -10.07 3.36 4.56
CA ALA A 54 -9.04 4.03 3.74
C ALA A 54 -9.13 5.56 3.81
N ASP A 55 -10.35 6.10 3.87
CA ASP A 55 -10.59 7.53 4.02
C ASP A 55 -10.13 8.02 5.41
N ILE A 56 -10.38 7.24 6.48
CA ILE A 56 -9.85 7.53 7.84
C ILE A 56 -8.32 7.52 7.83
N VAL A 57 -7.70 6.49 7.26
CA VAL A 57 -6.24 6.36 7.16
C VAL A 57 -5.63 7.59 6.48
N THR A 58 -6.23 8.00 5.36
CA THR A 58 -5.74 9.14 4.57
C THR A 58 -5.93 10.47 5.28
N SER A 59 -7.08 10.66 5.94
CA SER A 59 -7.46 11.89 6.64
C SER A 59 -6.60 12.13 7.88
N TYR A 60 -6.35 11.08 8.66
CA TYR A 60 -5.58 11.18 9.91
C TYR A 60 -4.08 10.95 9.71
N LYS A 61 -3.66 10.52 8.52
CA LYS A 61 -2.30 10.03 8.24
C LYS A 61 -1.91 8.97 9.27
N VAL A 62 -2.71 7.92 9.32
CA VAL A 62 -2.53 6.80 10.26
C VAL A 62 -1.21 6.09 9.96
N ASP A 63 -0.39 5.85 10.98
CA ASP A 63 0.93 5.22 10.83
C ASP A 63 0.80 3.71 10.53
N ALA A 64 -0.16 3.06 11.19
CA ALA A 64 -0.40 1.63 11.10
C ALA A 64 -1.88 1.24 11.20
N ILE A 65 -2.26 0.19 10.48
CA ILE A 65 -3.47 -0.58 10.74
C ILE A 65 -3.08 -1.79 11.59
N ALA A 66 -3.79 -2.01 12.70
CA ALA A 66 -3.57 -3.13 13.61
C ALA A 66 -4.78 -4.07 13.59
N LEU A 67 -4.51 -5.38 13.58
CA LEU A 67 -5.51 -6.42 13.39
C LEU A 67 -5.02 -7.73 14.01
N ASP A 68 -5.93 -8.65 14.28
CA ASP A 68 -5.58 -9.97 14.80
C ASP A 68 -5.03 -10.88 13.69
N ASN A 69 -5.56 -10.81 12.46
CA ASN A 69 -5.25 -11.70 11.36
C ASN A 69 -5.30 -10.96 10.02
N ILE A 70 -4.22 -11.01 9.23
CA ILE A 70 -4.14 -10.27 7.97
C ILE A 70 -5.24 -10.58 6.96
N TYR A 71 -5.81 -11.77 7.04
CA TYR A 71 -6.90 -12.16 6.16
C TYR A 71 -8.21 -11.42 6.44
N GLU A 72 -8.31 -10.63 7.50
CA GLU A 72 -9.41 -9.68 7.67
C GLU A 72 -9.43 -8.62 6.56
N ILE A 73 -8.27 -8.24 6.05
CA ILE A 73 -8.18 -7.26 4.96
C ILE A 73 -8.65 -7.87 3.63
N GLY A 74 -8.41 -9.16 3.40
CA GLY A 74 -8.75 -9.84 2.14
C GLY A 74 -8.55 -11.35 2.25
N SER A 75 -9.22 -12.11 1.40
CA SER A 75 -9.25 -13.58 1.49
C SER A 75 -7.93 -14.27 1.15
N ASN A 76 -7.02 -13.59 0.45
CA ASN A 76 -5.69 -14.07 0.09
C ASN A 76 -4.71 -12.89 -0.10
N SER A 77 -3.42 -13.19 -0.24
CA SER A 77 -2.35 -12.20 -0.35
C SER A 77 -2.54 -11.23 -1.52
N GLU A 78 -2.98 -11.72 -2.68
CA GLU A 78 -3.22 -10.89 -3.86
C GLU A 78 -4.35 -9.88 -3.64
N GLU A 79 -5.44 -10.32 -3.00
CA GLU A 79 -6.57 -9.45 -2.66
C GLU A 79 -6.15 -8.38 -1.64
N ILE A 80 -5.38 -8.77 -0.62
CA ILE A 80 -4.84 -7.84 0.39
C ILE A 80 -3.98 -6.78 -0.29
N ILE A 81 -3.01 -7.19 -1.12
CA ILE A 81 -2.12 -6.30 -1.88
C ILE A 81 -2.96 -5.35 -2.76
N SER A 82 -3.93 -5.89 -3.50
CA SER A 82 -4.81 -5.12 -4.39
C SER A 82 -5.62 -4.06 -3.65
N ARG A 83 -6.15 -4.41 -2.46
CA ARG A 83 -6.90 -3.46 -1.61
C ARG A 83 -5.99 -2.36 -1.08
N LEU A 84 -4.80 -2.69 -0.59
CA LEU A 84 -3.85 -1.70 -0.08
C LEU A 84 -3.29 -0.78 -1.17
N GLN A 85 -2.95 -1.30 -2.36
CA GLN A 85 -2.44 -0.48 -3.48
C GLN A 85 -3.43 0.58 -3.99
N LYS A 86 -4.74 0.36 -3.75
CA LYS A 86 -5.80 1.32 -4.09
C LYS A 86 -5.86 2.49 -3.12
N MET A 87 -5.33 2.35 -1.90
CA MET A 87 -5.29 3.46 -0.95
C MET A 87 -4.39 4.58 -1.47
N GLU A 88 -4.74 5.83 -1.14
CA GLU A 88 -3.90 6.98 -1.46
C GLU A 88 -2.65 6.99 -0.57
N TYR A 89 -2.85 6.67 0.71
CA TYR A 89 -1.83 6.51 1.72
C TYR A 89 -1.86 5.07 2.25
N ILE A 90 -0.74 4.36 2.18
CA ILE A 90 -0.61 2.96 2.58
C ILE A 90 0.08 2.95 3.95
N PRO A 91 -0.64 2.59 5.03
CA PRO A 91 -0.07 2.50 6.37
C PRO A 91 0.71 1.19 6.53
N ARG A 92 1.51 1.09 7.60
CA ARG A 92 2.08 -0.20 8.01
C ARG A 92 0.95 -1.15 8.42
N ILE A 93 1.11 -2.44 8.19
CA ILE A 93 0.13 -3.47 8.59
C ILE A 93 0.73 -4.24 9.75
N ILE A 94 0.05 -4.25 10.89
CA ILE A 94 0.52 -4.90 12.12
C ILE A 94 -0.43 -6.03 12.47
N GLN A 95 0.09 -7.24 12.55
CA GLN A 95 -0.62 -8.40 13.06
C GLN A 95 -0.25 -8.62 14.53
N VAL A 96 -1.17 -8.30 15.44
CA VAL A 96 -0.88 -8.23 16.88
C VAL A 96 -0.73 -9.61 17.53
N ASN A 97 -1.36 -10.62 16.93
CA ASN A 97 -1.39 -11.97 17.47
C ASN A 97 -0.12 -12.78 17.15
N LEU A 98 0.75 -12.28 16.28
CA LEU A 98 1.99 -12.93 15.87
C LEU A 98 3.17 -12.24 16.53
N ILE A 99 3.79 -12.90 17.50
CA ILE A 99 4.91 -12.35 18.29
C ILE A 99 6.07 -13.34 18.17
N GLN A 100 7.21 -12.89 17.64
CA GLN A 100 8.41 -13.73 17.46
C GLN A 100 8.10 -15.07 16.76
N GLY A 101 7.24 -15.03 15.73
CA GLY A 101 6.84 -16.22 14.95
C GLY A 101 5.83 -17.14 15.65
N LYS A 102 5.37 -16.81 16.85
CA LYS A 102 4.37 -17.59 17.60
C LYS A 102 3.02 -16.88 17.59
N LEU A 103 1.95 -17.66 17.39
CA LEU A 103 0.57 -17.19 17.43
C LEU A 103 0.01 -17.24 18.85
N TYR A 104 -0.60 -16.15 19.27
CA TYR A 104 -1.28 -16.00 20.56
C TYR A 104 -2.75 -15.68 20.33
N LYS A 105 -3.62 -16.12 21.24
CA LYS A 105 -5.03 -15.73 21.21
C LYS A 105 -5.17 -14.26 21.62
N LEU A 106 -6.03 -13.51 20.94
CA LEU A 106 -6.24 -12.09 21.23
C LEU A 106 -6.73 -11.89 22.67
N GLU A 107 -7.56 -12.79 23.20
CA GLU A 107 -8.05 -12.75 24.57
C GLU A 107 -6.91 -12.82 25.59
N ASN A 108 -5.91 -13.68 25.34
CA ASN A 108 -4.74 -13.79 26.21
C ASN A 108 -3.90 -12.52 26.19
N LEU A 109 -3.77 -11.89 25.02
CA LEU A 109 -3.05 -10.61 24.88
C LEU A 109 -3.80 -9.47 25.56
N ALA A 110 -5.13 -9.47 25.51
CA ALA A 110 -5.97 -8.46 26.17
C ALA A 110 -5.79 -8.45 27.70
N LEU A 111 -5.54 -9.61 28.31
CA LEU A 111 -5.24 -9.73 29.75
C LEU A 111 -4.01 -8.92 30.15
N THR A 112 -3.01 -8.82 29.26
CA THR A 112 -1.79 -8.03 29.52
C THR A 112 -2.07 -6.53 29.60
N LEU A 113 -3.19 -6.07 29.02
CA LEU A 113 -3.67 -4.69 29.07
C LEU A 113 -4.66 -4.44 30.22
N ASN A 114 -4.82 -5.40 31.15
CA ASN A 114 -5.84 -5.38 32.20
C ASN A 114 -7.29 -5.27 31.68
N LEU A 115 -7.53 -5.67 30.43
CA LEU A 115 -8.87 -5.71 29.85
C LEU A 115 -9.46 -7.09 30.14
N LYS A 116 -10.17 -7.19 31.28
CA LYS A 116 -10.76 -8.43 31.81
C LYS A 116 -12.17 -8.66 31.29
N GLU A 117 -12.34 -9.10 30.05
CA GLU A 117 -13.65 -9.62 29.60
C GLU A 117 -13.44 -10.84 28.71
N GLY A 118 -14.48 -11.68 28.57
CA GLY A 118 -14.47 -12.93 27.81
C GLY A 118 -14.19 -12.73 26.32
N LYS A 119 -14.99 -13.32 25.42
CA LYS A 119 -14.77 -13.08 23.99
C LYS A 119 -15.07 -11.59 23.66
N PRO A 120 -14.09 -10.80 23.16
CA PRO A 120 -14.32 -9.39 22.87
C PRO A 120 -15.35 -9.21 21.74
N SER A 121 -16.15 -8.15 21.83
CA SER A 121 -16.91 -7.68 20.68
C SER A 121 -15.96 -7.15 19.59
N PRO A 122 -16.36 -7.09 18.31
CA PRO A 122 -15.48 -6.60 17.25
C PRO A 122 -14.93 -5.18 17.49
N LEU A 123 -15.77 -4.29 18.01
CA LEU A 123 -15.31 -2.96 18.44
C LEU A 123 -14.23 -3.04 19.52
N LYS A 124 -14.39 -3.95 20.48
CA LYS A 124 -13.41 -4.16 21.55
C LYS A 124 -12.13 -4.81 21.03
N SER A 125 -12.22 -5.79 20.13
CA SER A 125 -11.07 -6.37 19.44
C SER A 125 -10.26 -5.30 18.71
N ALA A 126 -10.93 -4.42 17.95
CA ALA A 126 -10.29 -3.31 17.26
C ALA A 126 -9.55 -2.38 18.24
N GLU A 127 -10.16 -2.03 19.39
CA GLU A 127 -9.48 -1.26 20.45
C GLU A 127 -8.24 -1.98 21.00
N ILE A 128 -8.36 -3.28 21.31
CA ILE A 128 -7.27 -4.11 21.82
C ILE A 128 -6.11 -4.16 20.81
N CYS A 129 -6.41 -4.41 19.53
CA CYS A 129 -5.41 -4.43 18.46
C CYS A 129 -4.66 -3.10 18.36
N ALA A 130 -5.37 -1.97 18.39
CA ALA A 130 -4.74 -0.66 18.36
C ALA A 130 -3.81 -0.41 19.56
N LEU A 131 -4.24 -0.80 20.77
CA LEU A 131 -3.46 -0.66 22.00
C LEU A 131 -2.23 -1.57 22.01
N LEU A 132 -2.36 -2.84 21.62
CA LEU A 132 -1.25 -3.78 21.53
C LEU A 132 -0.16 -3.27 20.58
N ALA A 133 -0.55 -2.83 19.38
CA ALA A 133 0.38 -2.26 18.42
C ALA A 133 1.06 -0.97 18.93
N TYR A 134 0.34 -0.13 19.69
CA TYR A 134 0.89 1.06 20.34
C TYR A 134 1.97 0.71 21.37
N HIS A 135 1.77 -0.40 22.11
CA HIS A 135 2.74 -0.94 23.05
C HIS A 135 3.85 -1.77 22.40
N GLY A 136 3.93 -1.79 21.06
CA GLY A 136 4.96 -2.52 20.32
C GLY A 136 4.76 -4.04 20.31
N VAL A 137 3.54 -4.51 20.53
CA VAL A 137 3.19 -5.94 20.49
C VAL A 137 2.71 -6.33 19.10
N GLY A 138 3.26 -7.42 18.57
CA GLY A 138 2.87 -8.00 17.27
C GLY A 138 4.04 -8.04 16.29
N SER A 139 3.69 -8.21 15.01
CA SER A 139 4.66 -8.17 13.90
C SER A 139 4.15 -7.29 12.77
N GLU A 140 5.05 -6.51 12.17
CA GLU A 140 4.79 -5.82 10.91
C GLU A 140 4.77 -6.81 9.76
N VAL A 141 3.74 -6.72 8.93
CA VAL A 141 3.56 -7.56 7.75
C VAL A 141 4.13 -6.86 6.53
N LEU A 142 5.19 -7.41 5.96
CA LEU A 142 5.82 -6.88 4.76
C LEU A 142 5.20 -7.51 3.51
N LEU A 143 4.37 -6.72 2.85
CA LEU A 143 3.69 -7.09 1.59
C LEU A 143 4.34 -6.47 0.34
N PHE A 144 5.21 -5.47 0.55
CA PHE A 144 5.80 -4.67 -0.51
C PHE A 144 7.31 -4.65 -0.39
N GLU A 145 7.98 -4.64 -1.54
CA GLU A 145 9.41 -4.34 -1.63
C GLU A 145 9.66 -2.87 -1.33
N ASN A 146 10.93 -2.53 -1.07
CA ASN A 146 11.35 -1.15 -0.86
C ASN A 146 11.49 -0.35 -2.17
N GLU A 147 10.64 -0.67 -3.15
CA GLU A 147 10.67 -0.16 -4.51
C GLU A 147 9.27 0.24 -4.96
N THR A 148 9.19 1.28 -5.78
CA THR A 148 7.93 1.78 -6.32
C THR A 148 7.99 1.88 -7.82
N LYS A 149 7.00 1.30 -8.49
CA LYS A 149 6.81 1.42 -9.93
C LYS A 149 5.93 2.61 -10.25
N ILE A 150 6.45 3.54 -11.05
CA ILE A 150 5.68 4.63 -11.65
C ILE A 150 5.48 4.31 -13.11
N VAL A 151 4.24 4.22 -13.58
CA VAL A 151 3.91 3.94 -14.99
C VAL A 151 3.17 5.14 -15.57
N ILE A 152 3.68 5.65 -16.67
CA ILE A 152 3.05 6.71 -17.45
C ILE A 152 2.58 6.10 -18.76
N SER A 153 1.28 6.10 -19.00
CA SER A 153 0.68 5.48 -20.17
C SER A 153 -0.50 6.29 -20.71
N LYS A 154 -1.01 5.89 -21.87
CA LYS A 154 -2.29 6.37 -22.40
C LYS A 154 -3.42 6.07 -21.40
N GLY A 155 -4.39 6.97 -21.29
CA GLY A 155 -5.54 6.86 -20.38
C GLY A 155 -6.65 5.95 -20.92
N ARG A 156 -6.82 5.90 -22.25
CA ARG A 156 -7.78 5.00 -22.95
C ARG A 156 -7.17 4.55 -24.28
N ASN A 157 -7.59 3.38 -24.74
CA ASN A 157 -7.39 2.97 -26.12
C ASN A 157 -8.52 3.58 -26.95
N VAL A 158 -8.24 4.61 -27.74
CA VAL A 158 -9.25 5.20 -28.63
C VAL A 158 -9.28 4.38 -29.93
N SER A 159 -10.35 3.62 -30.12
CA SER A 159 -10.60 2.75 -31.28
C SER A 159 -11.53 3.40 -32.33
N GLN A 160 -11.56 4.73 -32.44
CA GLN A 160 -12.33 5.41 -33.50
C GLN A 160 -11.41 5.89 -34.64
N GLY A 161 -11.79 5.56 -35.87
CA GLY A 161 -11.08 5.90 -37.11
C GLY A 161 -11.32 7.33 -37.58
N GLY A 162 -10.49 7.80 -38.52
CA GLY A 162 -10.64 9.11 -39.17
C GLY A 162 -9.33 9.94 -39.19
N MET A 163 -9.35 11.05 -39.95
CA MET A 163 -8.20 11.94 -40.16
C MET A 163 -7.70 12.63 -38.86
N SER A 164 -8.49 12.61 -37.78
CA SER A 164 -8.11 13.16 -36.46
C SER A 164 -7.24 12.21 -35.61
N LYS A 165 -7.10 10.95 -36.02
CA LYS A 165 -6.44 9.90 -35.22
C LYS A 165 -4.94 10.12 -35.05
N GLU A 166 -4.22 10.51 -36.11
CA GLU A 166 -2.76 10.75 -36.01
C GLU A 166 -2.44 11.96 -35.15
N ARG A 167 -3.19 13.06 -35.31
CA ARG A 167 -3.03 14.26 -34.46
C ARG A 167 -3.23 13.91 -32.98
N TYR A 168 -4.26 13.13 -32.69
CA TYR A 168 -4.53 12.66 -31.33
C TYR A 168 -3.41 11.76 -30.79
N ARG A 169 -2.95 10.80 -31.59
CA ARG A 169 -1.84 9.89 -31.24
C ARG A 169 -0.57 10.68 -30.90
N ARG A 170 -0.19 11.61 -31.78
CA ARG A 170 0.96 12.51 -31.60
C ARG A 170 0.84 13.35 -30.33
N ASN A 171 -0.34 13.91 -30.07
CA ASN A 171 -0.59 14.70 -28.86
C ASN A 171 -0.37 13.85 -27.58
N ILE A 172 -0.90 12.63 -27.55
CA ILE A 172 -0.68 11.71 -26.43
C ILE A 172 0.80 11.38 -26.26
N GLU A 173 1.51 11.05 -27.34
CA GLU A 173 2.93 10.70 -27.30
C GLU A 173 3.79 11.82 -26.71
N LEU A 174 3.49 13.07 -27.08
CA LEU A 174 4.13 14.25 -26.56
C LEU A 174 3.77 14.51 -25.08
N MET A 175 2.51 14.28 -24.69
CA MET A 175 2.09 14.39 -23.29
C MET A 175 2.81 13.38 -22.38
N ILE A 176 2.95 12.13 -22.83
CA ILE A 176 3.68 11.09 -22.09
C ILE A 176 5.16 11.47 -21.97
N LEU A 177 5.78 11.96 -23.04
CA LEU A 177 7.16 12.46 -23.00
C LEU A 177 7.33 13.59 -21.96
N ARG A 178 6.41 14.57 -21.97
CA ARG A 178 6.44 15.70 -21.02
C ARG A 178 6.30 15.24 -19.58
N LEU A 179 5.33 14.37 -19.28
CA LEU A 179 5.13 13.82 -17.94
C LEU A 179 6.34 12.98 -17.49
N THR A 180 6.94 12.24 -18.41
CA THR A 180 8.16 11.46 -18.11
C THR A 180 9.29 12.38 -17.68
N LYS A 181 9.51 13.49 -18.39
CA LYS A 181 10.51 14.50 -18.00
C LYS A 181 10.19 15.14 -16.65
N GLU A 182 8.92 15.52 -16.40
CA GLU A 182 8.46 16.08 -15.12
C GLU A 182 8.79 15.13 -13.95
N VAL A 183 8.44 13.84 -14.06
CA VAL A 183 8.73 12.83 -13.03
C VAL A 183 10.23 12.65 -12.86
N LYS A 184 10.99 12.57 -13.96
CA LYS A 184 12.44 12.43 -13.93
C LYS A 184 13.10 13.57 -13.15
N GLU A 185 12.74 14.81 -13.47
CA GLU A 185 13.27 16.01 -12.80
C GLU A 185 12.94 16.04 -11.32
N ILE A 186 11.73 15.61 -10.91
CA ILE A 186 11.36 15.51 -9.51
C ILE A 186 12.25 14.50 -8.79
N LEU A 187 12.43 13.30 -9.35
CA LEU A 187 13.25 12.25 -8.74
C LEU A 187 14.72 12.68 -8.63
N ASP A 188 15.28 13.27 -9.69
CA ASP A 188 16.65 13.78 -9.72
C ASP A 188 16.86 14.88 -8.68
N ARG A 189 15.95 15.86 -8.60
CA ARG A 189 16.01 16.97 -7.64
C ARG A 189 16.00 16.48 -6.18
N HIS A 190 15.26 15.41 -5.91
CA HIS A 190 15.17 14.80 -4.59
C HIS A 190 16.23 13.71 -4.33
N ARG A 191 17.16 13.50 -5.27
CA ARG A 191 18.23 12.47 -5.20
C ARG A 191 17.67 11.08 -4.92
N ILE A 192 16.59 10.73 -5.61
CA ILE A 192 15.97 9.42 -5.53
C ILE A 192 16.43 8.61 -6.74
N ASP A 193 17.12 7.49 -6.50
CA ASP A 193 17.60 6.63 -7.57
C ASP A 193 16.45 5.88 -8.25
N TYR A 194 16.55 5.69 -9.56
CA TYR A 194 15.59 4.95 -10.36
C TYR A 194 16.20 4.40 -11.64
N ASP A 195 15.55 3.37 -12.20
CA ASP A 195 15.71 2.98 -13.60
C ASP A 195 14.52 3.49 -14.42
N LEU A 196 14.79 4.00 -15.62
CA LEU A 196 13.79 4.47 -16.57
C LEU A 196 13.72 3.57 -17.79
N TYR A 197 12.56 2.97 -18.01
CA TYR A 197 12.20 2.22 -19.20
C TYR A 197 11.22 3.04 -20.04
N ALA A 198 11.53 3.29 -21.31
CA ALA A 198 10.68 4.07 -22.19
C ALA A 198 10.55 3.41 -23.56
N ARG A 199 9.31 3.31 -24.06
CA ARG A 199 9.01 2.86 -25.42
C ARG A 199 8.86 4.08 -26.31
N LYS A 200 9.80 4.27 -27.22
CA LYS A 200 9.78 5.38 -28.20
C LYS A 200 8.64 5.19 -29.19
N ALA A 201 8.02 6.28 -29.58
CA ALA A 201 7.07 6.38 -30.67
C ALA A 201 7.57 7.45 -31.67
N GLU A 202 6.90 7.60 -32.81
CA GLU A 202 7.31 8.54 -33.86
C GLU A 202 7.41 10.00 -33.38
N SER A 203 6.48 10.47 -32.54
CA SER A 203 6.45 11.86 -32.09
C SER A 203 6.86 12.05 -30.62
N GLY A 204 7.11 10.97 -29.87
CA GLY A 204 7.36 11.05 -28.44
C GLY A 204 7.52 9.69 -27.78
N LEU A 205 6.76 9.44 -26.71
CA LEU A 205 6.76 8.16 -26.01
C LEU A 205 5.39 7.49 -26.08
N GLU A 206 5.37 6.20 -26.38
CA GLU A 206 4.15 5.41 -26.27
C GLU A 206 3.80 5.12 -24.81
N ARG A 207 4.83 4.85 -24.00
CA ARG A 207 4.74 4.51 -22.57
C ARG A 207 6.11 4.73 -21.92
N SER A 208 6.10 5.05 -20.63
CA SER A 208 7.30 4.97 -19.80
C SER A 208 7.00 4.35 -18.43
N ALA A 209 8.04 3.80 -17.81
CA ALA A 209 7.98 3.26 -16.48
C ALA A 209 9.28 3.57 -15.73
N PHE A 210 9.14 3.99 -14.48
CA PHE A 210 10.24 4.12 -13.53
C PHE A 210 10.17 2.97 -12.53
N ILE A 211 11.31 2.33 -12.28
CA ILE A 211 11.51 1.49 -11.09
C ILE A 211 12.30 2.35 -10.12
N VAL A 212 11.61 2.87 -9.10
CA VAL A 212 12.18 3.81 -8.14
C VAL A 212 12.65 3.04 -6.91
N TYR A 213 13.91 3.21 -6.53
CA TYR A 213 14.54 2.54 -5.39
C TYR A 213 14.16 3.20 -4.06
N ALA A 214 12.86 3.39 -3.85
CA ALA A 214 12.29 3.98 -2.66
C ALA A 214 10.88 3.42 -2.39
N PRO A 215 10.47 3.34 -1.11
CA PRO A 215 9.13 2.90 -0.77
C PRO A 215 8.12 3.97 -1.16
N ARG A 216 6.87 3.56 -1.40
CA ARG A 216 5.78 4.44 -1.83
C ARG A 216 5.60 5.68 -0.95
N GLY A 217 5.88 5.52 0.35
CA GLY A 217 5.86 6.57 1.37
C GLY A 217 6.72 7.79 1.04
N LYS A 218 7.94 7.57 0.55
CA LYS A 218 8.88 8.66 0.20
C LYS A 218 8.43 9.48 -1.01
N LEU A 219 7.53 8.93 -1.83
CA LEU A 219 7.00 9.60 -3.01
C LEU A 219 5.69 10.35 -2.75
N TYR A 220 5.15 10.33 -1.52
CA TYR A 220 3.97 11.13 -1.17
C TYR A 220 4.29 12.63 -1.27
N GLY A 221 3.38 13.38 -1.89
CA GLY A 221 3.58 14.82 -2.16
C GLY A 221 4.49 15.13 -3.35
N LEU A 222 5.47 14.27 -3.67
CA LEU A 222 6.42 14.46 -4.76
C LEU A 222 5.81 14.11 -6.13
N VAL A 223 5.31 12.88 -6.26
CA VAL A 223 4.69 12.38 -7.50
C VAL A 223 3.27 11.96 -7.19
N LYS A 224 2.30 12.55 -7.90
CA LYS A 224 0.87 12.29 -7.70
C LYS A 224 0.36 11.31 -8.74
N LYS A 225 -0.52 10.40 -8.31
CA LYS A 225 -1.34 9.62 -9.25
C LYS A 225 -2.15 10.62 -10.08
N ARG A 226 -2.17 10.44 -11.40
CA ARG A 226 -2.96 11.27 -12.32
C ARG A 226 -3.74 10.33 -13.25
N LYS A 227 -5.01 10.61 -13.49
CA LYS A 227 -5.80 9.91 -14.50
C LYS A 227 -6.65 10.93 -15.23
N THR A 228 -6.26 11.27 -16.45
CA THR A 228 -7.01 12.14 -17.34
C THR A 228 -7.63 11.31 -18.46
N GLN A 229 -8.35 11.97 -19.36
CA GLN A 229 -8.84 11.34 -20.58
C GLN A 229 -7.70 10.75 -21.41
N ASP A 230 -6.61 11.49 -21.58
CA ASP A 230 -5.58 11.15 -22.56
C ASP A 230 -4.44 10.33 -21.97
N VAL A 231 -4.07 10.59 -20.72
CA VAL A 231 -2.89 10.01 -20.06
C VAL A 231 -3.19 9.64 -18.62
N GLN A 232 -2.44 8.66 -18.12
CA GLN A 232 -2.47 8.28 -16.71
C GLN A 232 -1.04 8.08 -16.17
N VAL A 233 -0.86 8.47 -14.92
CA VAL A 233 0.32 8.21 -14.09
C VAL A 233 -0.14 7.32 -12.96
N ASN A 234 0.22 6.05 -13.02
CA ASN A 234 -0.02 5.08 -11.96
C ASN A 234 1.24 4.95 -11.11
N ILE A 235 1.06 4.86 -9.79
CA ILE A 235 2.16 4.74 -8.82
C ILE A 235 1.80 3.61 -7.87
N GLN A 236 2.56 2.52 -7.91
CA GLN A 236 2.28 1.31 -7.16
C GLN A 236 3.57 0.79 -6.51
N PRO A 237 3.56 0.49 -5.20
CA PRO A 237 4.66 -0.26 -4.60
C PRO A 237 4.75 -1.63 -5.26
N ILE A 238 5.98 -2.13 -5.45
CA ILE A 238 6.21 -3.48 -5.96
C ILE A 238 5.83 -4.47 -4.86
N SER A 239 4.97 -5.43 -5.17
CA SER A 239 4.55 -6.46 -4.22
C SER A 239 5.65 -7.50 -4.01
N LYS A 240 5.80 -7.96 -2.77
CA LYS A 240 6.60 -9.15 -2.48
C LYS A 240 5.90 -10.40 -3.03
N GLY A 241 6.68 -11.40 -3.44
CA GLY A 241 6.15 -12.72 -3.81
C GLY A 241 5.69 -13.54 -2.60
N THR A 242 6.21 -13.24 -1.41
CA THR A 242 5.90 -13.93 -0.16
C THR A 242 5.59 -12.93 0.95
N VAL A 243 4.69 -13.31 1.86
CA VAL A 243 4.35 -12.50 3.04
C VAL A 243 5.39 -12.76 4.13
N GLU A 244 6.10 -11.72 4.55
CA GLU A 244 7.08 -11.78 5.63
C GLU A 244 6.56 -11.03 6.87
N PHE A 245 6.99 -11.48 8.05
CA PHE A 245 6.62 -10.87 9.33
C PHE A 245 7.86 -10.46 10.11
N ILE A 246 7.91 -9.22 10.56
CA ILE A 246 8.99 -8.68 11.39
C ILE A 246 8.43 -8.31 12.76
N PRO A 247 8.91 -8.92 13.87
CA PRO A 247 8.45 -8.58 15.21
C PRO A 247 8.62 -7.09 15.53
N LEU A 248 7.60 -6.51 16.16
CA LEU A 248 7.70 -5.19 16.76
C LEU A 248 8.54 -5.30 18.04
N GLY A 249 9.55 -4.43 18.19
CA GLY A 249 10.43 -4.40 19.37
C GLY A 249 11.85 -4.94 19.14
N GLU A 250 12.10 -5.71 18.06
CA GLU A 250 13.47 -6.02 17.64
C GLU A 250 14.00 -4.94 16.69
N LYS A 251 15.31 -4.60 16.83
CA LYS A 251 16.00 -3.76 15.86
C LYS A 251 15.97 -4.50 14.53
N SER A 252 15.32 -3.91 13.54
CA SER A 252 15.18 -4.45 12.19
C SER A 252 16.54 -4.92 11.67
N VAL A 253 16.67 -6.23 11.48
CA VAL A 253 17.83 -6.81 10.79
C VAL A 253 17.94 -6.14 9.42
N LYS A 254 19.17 -5.73 9.08
CA LYS A 254 19.54 -4.95 7.89
C LYS A 254 18.74 -5.37 6.66
N ARG A 255 17.96 -4.45 6.10
CA ARG A 255 17.25 -4.64 4.83
C ARG A 255 18.25 -4.82 3.69
N TYR A 256 18.00 -5.85 2.88
CA TYR A 256 18.69 -6.25 1.65
C TYR A 256 19.12 -5.05 0.80
N THR A 257 20.39 -5.03 0.40
CA THR A 257 20.89 -4.14 -0.66
C THR A 257 20.76 -4.91 -1.96
N PRO A 258 20.03 -4.41 -2.98
CA PRO A 258 19.97 -5.12 -4.26
C PRO A 258 21.38 -5.30 -4.81
N ASN A 259 21.73 -6.55 -5.10
CA ASN A 259 22.94 -6.89 -5.82
C ASN A 259 22.85 -6.21 -7.20
N ARG A 260 23.90 -5.49 -7.59
CA ARG A 260 23.98 -4.90 -8.93
C ARG A 260 24.07 -6.05 -9.95
N TYR A 261 23.29 -5.90 -11.02
CA TYR A 261 23.28 -6.60 -12.32
C TYR A 261 22.29 -7.75 -12.57
N ALA A 262 21.66 -7.62 -13.76
CA ALA A 262 21.20 -8.64 -14.70
C ALA A 262 19.71 -9.09 -14.69
N SER A 263 19.05 -8.76 -15.80
CA SER A 263 18.00 -9.55 -16.50
C SER A 263 16.53 -9.48 -16.02
N ILE A 264 15.81 -8.54 -16.63
CA ILE A 264 14.50 -8.65 -17.34
C ILE A 264 13.57 -9.84 -16.98
N PRO A 265 12.27 -9.55 -16.77
CA PRO A 265 11.18 -10.32 -17.37
C PRO A 265 10.57 -9.52 -18.53
N GLU A 266 10.53 -10.15 -19.71
CA GLU A 266 9.82 -9.64 -20.88
C GLU A 266 8.36 -9.39 -20.50
N PHE A 267 7.83 -8.23 -20.87
CA PHE A 267 6.39 -8.04 -20.85
C PHE A 267 5.77 -9.01 -21.86
N PRO A 268 4.66 -9.70 -21.52
CA PRO A 268 4.00 -10.57 -22.48
C PRO A 268 3.62 -9.74 -23.71
N GLN A 269 4.15 -10.16 -24.87
CA GLN A 269 3.68 -9.66 -26.15
C GLN A 269 2.21 -10.07 -26.25
N VAL A 270 1.34 -9.07 -26.41
CA VAL A 270 -0.06 -9.35 -26.73
C VAL A 270 -0.06 -9.85 -28.17
N SER A 271 -0.24 -11.16 -28.33
CA SER A 271 -0.40 -11.83 -29.61
C SER A 271 -1.54 -11.16 -30.39
N GLN A 272 -1.22 -10.71 -31.60
CA GLN A 272 -2.22 -10.40 -32.60
C GLN A 272 -2.86 -11.71 -33.07
N CYS A 273 -4.18 -11.81 -32.93
CA CYS A 273 -5.07 -12.54 -33.82
C CYS A 273 -6.32 -11.65 -33.99
#